data_AF-A0A124GB50-F1
#
_entry.id   AF-A0A124GB50-F1
#
_cell.length_a   1.000
_cell.length_b   1.000
_cell.length_c   1.000
_cell.angle_alpha   90.00
_cell.angle_beta   90.00
_cell.angle_gamma   90.00
#
_symmetry.space_group_name_H-M   'P 1'
#
loop_
_entity.id
_entity.type
_entity.pdbx_description
1 polymer ?
#
loop_
_entity_poly.entity_id
_entity_poly.type
_entity_poly.pdbx_seq_one_letter_code
_entity_poly.pdbx_strand_id
1 'polypeptide(L)'
;MVLAALASTEAEETAAASISRADLWAHARRVKGDPVNFAAERAIRTDPEAARLYRRLLSFQAVARSELAAAAYDSSATHRRIGSFELDVVEEDDAPPALIIQCLSDSVPAPTMIEVVSIEGVVRLSLPAPVDKHIVIDLPRQDAERDLLRLMLANPLAGVYLL
;
A
#
# COMPACT_ATOMS: atom_id res chain seq x y z
N MET A 1 3.03 53.72 26.67
CA MET A 1 1.96 52.93 26.03
C MET A 1 2.41 52.61 24.62
N VAL A 2 2.19 51.36 24.17
CA VAL A 2 2.43 50.77 22.82
C VAL A 2 3.50 49.67 22.88
N LEU A 3 3.05 48.45 23.18
CA LEU A 3 3.65 47.16 22.81
C LEU A 3 2.57 46.08 22.99
N ALA A 4 1.64 46.02 22.05
CA ALA A 4 0.64 44.95 21.94
C ALA A 4 0.18 44.84 20.48
N ALA A 5 1.08 44.42 19.60
CA ALA A 5 0.77 44.21 18.18
C ALA A 5 1.65 43.14 17.52
N LEU A 6 2.06 42.11 18.27
CA LEU A 6 2.83 40.98 17.72
C LEU A 6 2.23 39.60 18.05
N ALA A 7 1.05 39.54 18.69
CA ALA A 7 0.41 38.27 19.07
C ALA A 7 -0.68 37.79 18.08
N SER A 8 -0.83 38.44 16.93
CA SER A 8 -1.96 38.18 16.02
C SER A 8 -1.57 37.65 14.64
N THR A 9 -0.30 37.34 14.41
CA THR A 9 0.18 36.79 13.13
C THR A 9 0.62 35.33 13.20
N GLU A 10 0.65 34.70 14.39
CA GLU A 10 1.01 33.29 14.56
C GLU A 10 -0.19 32.33 14.68
N ALA A 11 -1.42 32.85 14.73
CA ALA A 11 -2.64 32.04 14.86
C ALA A 11 -3.27 31.65 13.51
N GLU A 12 -2.63 31.99 12.39
CA GLU A 12 -3.11 31.66 11.03
C GLU A 12 -2.35 30.49 10.38
N GLU A 13 -1.40 29.89 11.11
CA GLU A 13 -0.67 28.71 10.65
C GLU A 13 -1.29 27.43 11.23
N THR A 14 -1.98 26.69 10.35
CA THR A 14 -2.32 25.26 10.49
C THR A 14 -3.67 24.87 11.12
N ALA A 15 -4.77 25.48 10.66
CA ALA A 15 -5.95 24.63 10.41
C ALA A 15 -5.72 23.93 9.06
N ALA A 16 -4.83 22.92 9.03
CA ALA A 16 -4.73 22.05 7.87
C ALA A 16 -6.13 21.48 7.63
N ALA A 17 -6.78 21.88 6.54
CA ALA A 17 -8.12 21.43 6.21
C ALA A 17 -8.13 19.91 6.28
N SER A 18 -8.88 19.35 7.23
CA SER A 18 -9.02 17.91 7.40
C SER A 18 -9.46 17.32 6.07
N ILE A 19 -8.70 16.38 5.51
CA ILE A 19 -9.03 15.73 4.24
C ILE A 19 -10.45 15.16 4.33
N SER A 20 -11.29 15.39 3.32
CA SER A 20 -12.66 14.86 3.37
C SER A 20 -12.64 13.34 3.15
N ARG A 21 -13.66 12.64 3.67
CA ARG A 21 -13.85 11.22 3.37
C ARG A 21 -14.04 10.96 1.87
N ALA A 22 -14.65 11.89 1.15
CA ALA A 22 -14.82 11.78 -0.29
C ALA A 22 -13.46 11.86 -1.02
N ASP A 23 -12.57 12.75 -0.59
CA ASP A 23 -11.22 12.88 -1.15
C ASP A 23 -10.36 11.65 -0.83
N LEU A 24 -10.44 11.13 0.40
CA LEU A 24 -9.79 9.87 0.77
C LEU A 24 -10.32 8.70 -0.06
N TRP A 25 -11.63 8.67 -0.36
CA TRP A 25 -12.21 7.62 -1.20
C TRP A 25 -11.81 7.75 -2.67
N ALA A 26 -11.74 8.97 -3.20
CA ALA A 26 -11.22 9.23 -4.53
C ALA A 26 -9.74 8.80 -4.63
N HIS A 27 -8.94 9.15 -3.63
CA HIS A 27 -7.54 8.72 -3.54
C HIS A 27 -7.42 7.20 -3.43
N ALA A 28 -8.28 6.55 -2.65
CA ALA A 28 -8.25 5.10 -2.48
C ALA A 28 -8.63 4.34 -3.76
N ARG A 29 -9.44 4.91 -4.66
CA ARG A 29 -9.86 4.28 -5.93
C ARG A 29 -9.03 4.69 -7.14
N ARG A 30 -7.98 5.50 -6.96
CA ARG A 30 -7.16 6.00 -8.08
C ARG A 30 -6.58 4.83 -8.87
N VAL A 31 -6.64 4.92 -10.20
CA VAL A 31 -5.98 3.95 -11.08
C VAL A 31 -4.58 4.43 -11.44
N LYS A 32 -3.83 3.59 -12.16
CA LYS A 32 -2.48 3.95 -12.62
C LYS A 32 -2.52 5.20 -13.49
N GLY A 33 -1.68 6.18 -13.16
CA GLY A 33 -1.54 7.42 -13.92
C GLY A 33 -2.50 8.54 -13.51
N ASP A 34 -3.46 8.26 -12.61
CA ASP A 34 -4.31 9.31 -12.06
C ASP A 34 -3.49 10.27 -11.16
N PRO A 35 -3.87 11.56 -11.13
CA PRO A 35 -3.24 12.53 -10.24
C PRO A 35 -3.28 12.09 -8.78
N VAL A 36 -2.13 12.16 -8.12
CA VAL A 36 -2.01 11.90 -6.69
C VAL A 36 -2.51 13.11 -5.91
N ASN A 37 -3.51 12.90 -5.04
CA ASN A 37 -3.93 13.92 -4.08
C ASN A 37 -2.92 14.00 -2.92
N PHE A 38 -2.02 14.98 -2.97
CA PHE A 38 -0.99 15.17 -1.94
C PHE A 38 -1.54 15.51 -0.55
N ALA A 39 -2.75 16.10 -0.46
CA ALA A 39 -3.38 16.34 0.83
C ALA A 39 -3.84 15.02 1.47
N ALA A 40 -4.34 14.07 0.66
CA ALA A 40 -4.65 12.73 1.12
C ALA A 40 -3.39 11.95 1.53
N GLU A 41 -2.32 11.98 0.72
CA GLU A 41 -1.02 11.38 1.06
C GLU A 41 -0.45 11.91 2.38
N ARG A 42 -0.49 13.24 2.56
CA ARG A 42 -0.06 13.88 3.80
C ARG A 42 -0.91 13.42 4.97
N ALA A 43 -2.24 13.44 4.84
CA ALA A 43 -3.16 13.03 5.89
C ALA A 43 -2.95 11.56 6.29
N ILE A 44 -2.83 10.65 5.32
CA ILE A 44 -2.57 9.22 5.57
C ILE A 44 -1.26 9.02 6.37
N ARG A 45 -0.25 9.84 6.09
CA ARG A 45 1.06 9.75 6.76
C ARG A 45 1.09 10.40 8.14
N THR A 46 0.35 11.49 8.35
CA THR A 46 0.47 12.30 9.59
C THR A 46 -0.69 12.15 10.56
N ASP A 47 -1.84 11.64 10.12
CA ASP A 47 -3.05 11.44 10.92
C ASP A 47 -3.43 9.95 11.02
N PRO A 48 -3.31 9.33 12.22
CA PRO A 48 -3.67 7.94 12.44
C PRO A 48 -5.14 7.61 12.13
N GLU A 49 -6.08 8.54 12.30
CA GLU A 49 -7.50 8.33 11.98
C GLU A 49 -7.72 8.31 10.47
N ALA A 50 -7.10 9.23 9.73
CA ALA A 50 -7.10 9.22 8.28
C ALA A 50 -6.48 7.92 7.74
N ALA A 51 -5.37 7.44 8.32
CA ALA A 51 -4.75 6.17 7.95
C ALA A 51 -5.65 4.96 8.23
N ARG A 52 -6.34 4.94 9.39
CA ARG A 52 -7.33 3.91 9.73
C ARG A 52 -8.50 3.91 8.74
N LEU A 53 -9.05 5.08 8.45
CA LEU A 53 -10.15 5.23 7.50
C LEU A 53 -9.71 4.80 6.10
N TYR A 54 -8.51 5.17 5.68
CA TYR A 54 -7.94 4.79 4.39
C TYR A 54 -7.86 3.26 4.22
N ARG A 55 -7.28 2.56 5.19
CA ARG A 55 -7.22 1.08 5.20
C ARG A 55 -8.61 0.44 5.14
N ARG A 56 -9.59 1.02 5.84
CA ARG A 56 -10.99 0.59 5.77
C ARG A 56 -11.62 0.83 4.39
N LEU A 57 -11.23 1.90 3.71
CA LEU A 57 -11.69 2.14 2.35
C LEU A 57 -11.06 1.15 1.37
N LEU A 58 -9.76 0.84 1.50
CA LEU A 58 -9.11 -0.19 0.70
C LEU A 58 -9.76 -1.56 0.87
N SER A 59 -10.19 -1.92 2.08
CA SER A 59 -10.83 -3.22 2.31
C SER A 59 -12.18 -3.40 1.62
N PHE A 60 -12.86 -2.31 1.24
CA PHE A 60 -14.12 -2.39 0.48
C PHE A 60 -13.92 -2.63 -1.03
N GLN A 61 -12.72 -2.39 -1.55
CA GLN A 61 -12.39 -2.52 -2.97
C GLN A 61 -11.56 -3.77 -3.24
N ALA A 62 -10.76 -4.18 -2.25
CA ALA A 62 -9.83 -5.29 -2.43
C ALA A 62 -10.56 -6.61 -2.75
N VAL A 63 -10.10 -7.28 -3.82
CA VAL A 63 -10.51 -8.64 -4.16
C VAL A 63 -9.99 -9.63 -3.12
N ALA A 64 -8.88 -9.32 -2.45
CA ALA A 64 -8.39 -10.02 -1.27
C ALA A 64 -7.51 -9.12 -0.40
N ARG A 65 -7.51 -9.35 0.92
CA ARG A 65 -6.76 -8.53 1.89
C ARG A 65 -6.21 -9.33 3.05
N SER A 66 -5.10 -8.89 3.61
CA SER A 66 -4.47 -9.44 4.81
C SER A 66 -4.08 -8.30 5.76
N GLU A 67 -4.75 -8.19 6.91
CA GLU A 67 -4.41 -7.22 7.97
C GLU A 67 -3.29 -7.71 8.89
N LEU A 68 -2.97 -9.00 8.87
CA LEU A 68 -1.95 -9.67 9.67
C LEU A 68 -1.54 -10.95 8.94
N ALA A 69 -0.24 -11.18 8.77
CA ALA A 69 0.26 -12.45 8.22
C ALA A 69 0.03 -13.57 9.24
N ALA A 70 -1.11 -14.25 9.18
CA ALA A 70 -1.21 -15.56 9.78
C ALA A 70 -0.54 -16.57 8.84
N ALA A 71 0.76 -16.86 9.07
CA ALA A 71 1.38 -18.19 9.03
C ALA A 71 2.81 -18.24 8.43
N ALA A 72 3.62 -19.10 9.07
CA ALA A 72 4.77 -19.87 8.57
C ALA A 72 5.92 -19.10 7.89
N TYR A 73 6.77 -18.51 8.73
CA TYR A 73 8.11 -18.07 8.37
C TYR A 73 9.04 -19.30 8.37
N ASP A 74 9.35 -19.85 7.19
CA ASP A 74 10.50 -20.73 7.04
C ASP A 74 11.53 -20.04 6.13
N SER A 75 12.78 -20.12 6.54
CA SER A 75 13.80 -19.11 6.27
C SER A 75 14.30 -19.09 4.81
N SER A 76 13.64 -18.32 3.94
CA SER A 76 14.25 -17.59 2.80
C SER A 76 13.20 -16.90 1.91
N ALA A 77 11.99 -17.47 1.81
CA ALA A 77 10.90 -16.94 0.99
C ALA A 77 9.81 -16.34 1.87
N THR A 78 9.40 -15.10 1.58
CA THR A 78 8.20 -14.54 2.20
C THR A 78 6.99 -15.11 1.48
N HIS A 79 6.39 -16.16 2.05
CA HIS A 79 5.14 -16.74 1.56
C HIS A 79 3.93 -16.17 2.34
N ARG A 80 2.89 -15.73 1.64
CA ARG A 80 1.64 -15.24 2.23
C ARG A 80 0.43 -15.70 1.43
N ARG A 81 -0.52 -16.35 2.09
CA ARG A 81 -1.84 -16.61 1.53
C ARG A 81 -2.83 -15.49 1.87
N ILE A 82 -3.46 -14.92 0.85
CA ILE A 82 -4.41 -13.81 0.97
C ILE A 82 -5.67 -14.15 0.19
N GLY A 83 -6.72 -14.63 0.87
CA GLY A 83 -7.95 -15.08 0.22
C GLY A 83 -7.70 -16.21 -0.79
N SER A 84 -8.05 -15.97 -2.05
CA SER A 84 -7.82 -16.89 -3.18
C SER A 84 -6.47 -16.67 -3.90
N PHE A 85 -5.51 -16.04 -3.24
CA PHE A 85 -4.19 -15.76 -3.79
C PHE A 85 -3.08 -16.23 -2.86
N GLU A 86 -1.99 -16.70 -3.43
CA GLU A 86 -0.72 -16.96 -2.75
C GLU A 86 0.34 -15.98 -3.27
N LEU A 87 1.08 -15.36 -2.37
CA LEU A 87 2.12 -14.38 -2.66
C LEU A 87 3.45 -14.96 -2.20
N ASP A 88 4.42 -14.98 -3.09
CA ASP A 88 5.77 -15.45 -2.85
C ASP A 88 6.78 -14.39 -3.26
N VAL A 89 7.65 -13.99 -2.34
CA VAL A 89 8.86 -13.24 -2.68
C VAL A 89 10.01 -14.24 -2.82
N VAL A 90 10.50 -14.38 -4.04
CA VAL A 90 11.62 -15.26 -4.41
C VAL A 90 12.87 -14.42 -4.57
N GLU A 91 13.95 -14.82 -3.92
CA GLU A 91 15.29 -14.26 -4.14
C GLU A 91 16.17 -15.36 -4.78
N GLU A 92 16.79 -15.06 -5.92
CA GLU A 92 17.75 -15.94 -6.60
C GLU A 92 19.12 -15.25 -6.65
N ASP A 93 20.21 -16.03 -6.65
CA ASP A 93 21.57 -15.49 -6.57
C ASP A 93 21.97 -14.65 -7.80
N ASP A 94 21.49 -15.03 -9.00
CA ASP A 94 21.86 -14.42 -10.29
C ASP A 94 20.72 -13.61 -10.94
N ALA A 95 19.63 -13.34 -10.22
CA ALA A 95 18.49 -12.58 -10.74
C ALA A 95 17.95 -11.57 -9.71
N PRO A 96 17.29 -10.48 -10.16
CA PRO A 96 16.55 -9.62 -9.25
C PRO A 96 15.50 -10.43 -8.47
N PRO A 97 15.24 -10.11 -7.18
CA PRO A 97 14.11 -10.69 -6.46
C PRO A 97 12.82 -10.51 -7.24
N ALA A 98 11.87 -11.41 -7.10
CA ALA A 98 10.57 -11.33 -7.77
C ALA A 98 9.42 -11.57 -6.79
N LEU A 99 8.32 -10.84 -6.97
CA LEU A 99 7.03 -11.19 -6.38
C LEU A 99 6.24 -12.02 -7.38
N ILE A 100 5.83 -13.19 -6.94
CA ILE A 100 4.91 -14.08 -7.64
C ILE A 100 3.58 -14.05 -6.91
N ILE A 101 2.49 -13.80 -7.63
CA ILE A 101 1.12 -13.92 -7.11
C ILE A 101 0.41 -15.01 -7.89
N GLN A 102 0.11 -16.12 -7.22
CA GLN A 102 -0.64 -17.23 -7.78
C GLN A 102 -2.14 -17.05 -7.53
N CYS A 103 -2.93 -17.14 -8.59
CA CYS A 103 -4.40 -17.11 -8.54
C CYS A 103 -4.92 -18.53 -8.31
N LEU A 104 -5.43 -18.81 -7.11
CA LEU A 104 -5.88 -20.15 -6.72
C LEU A 104 -7.31 -20.49 -7.17
N SER A 105 -8.09 -19.47 -7.54
CA SER A 105 -9.49 -19.62 -7.96
C SER A 105 -9.73 -18.95 -9.31
N ASP A 106 -10.52 -19.61 -10.16
CA ASP A 106 -10.99 -19.05 -11.44
C ASP A 106 -12.24 -18.17 -11.27
N SER A 107 -12.84 -18.15 -10.08
CA SER A 107 -14.06 -17.37 -9.79
C SER A 107 -13.77 -15.95 -9.30
N VAL A 108 -12.54 -15.66 -8.90
CA VAL A 108 -12.13 -14.35 -8.38
C VAL A 108 -11.31 -13.64 -9.46
N PRO A 109 -11.64 -12.41 -9.85
CA PRO A 109 -10.87 -11.69 -10.85
C PRO A 109 -9.44 -11.48 -10.36
N ALA A 110 -8.47 -11.60 -11.28
CA ALA A 110 -7.08 -11.33 -10.99
C ALA A 110 -6.89 -9.84 -10.62
N PRO A 111 -6.11 -9.53 -9.58
CA PRO A 111 -5.87 -8.16 -9.19
C PRO A 111 -5.05 -7.44 -10.26
N THR A 112 -5.36 -6.16 -10.43
CA THR A 112 -4.65 -5.27 -11.37
C THR A 112 -3.67 -4.37 -10.65
N MET A 113 -3.75 -4.34 -9.32
CA MET A 113 -2.90 -3.52 -8.47
C MET A 113 -2.68 -4.19 -7.12
N ILE A 114 -1.50 -3.98 -6.55
CA ILE A 114 -1.20 -4.30 -5.16
C ILE A 114 -0.96 -3.00 -4.42
N GLU A 115 -1.51 -2.92 -3.22
CA GLU A 115 -1.16 -1.87 -2.29
C GLU A 115 -0.78 -2.47 -0.94
N VAL A 116 0.36 -2.04 -0.43
CA VAL A 116 0.89 -2.46 0.85
C VAL A 116 1.02 -1.24 1.74
N VAL A 117 0.52 -1.36 2.97
CA VAL A 117 0.52 -0.30 3.98
C VAL A 117 1.23 -0.84 5.22
N SER A 118 2.26 -0.14 5.66
CA SER A 118 3.03 -0.47 6.86
C SER A 118 3.42 0.81 7.62
N ILE A 119 4.26 0.68 8.64
CA ILE A 119 4.80 1.85 9.38
C ILE A 119 5.82 2.62 8.54
N GLU A 120 6.46 1.95 7.57
CA GLU A 120 7.45 2.51 6.65
C GLU A 120 6.79 3.38 5.57
N GLY A 121 5.51 3.14 5.26
CA GLY A 121 4.75 3.95 4.32
C GLY A 121 3.64 3.20 3.60
N VAL A 122 3.33 3.69 2.41
CA VAL A 122 2.35 3.10 1.49
C VAL A 122 3.04 2.91 0.14
N VAL A 123 2.99 1.70 -0.40
CA VAL A 123 3.45 1.39 -1.76
C VAL A 123 2.29 0.85 -2.57
N ARG A 124 2.09 1.42 -3.76
CA ARG A 124 1.01 1.03 -4.66
C ARG A 124 1.57 0.78 -6.05
N LEU A 125 1.52 -0.47 -6.49
CA LEU A 125 2.11 -0.91 -7.74
C LEU A 125 1.08 -1.59 -8.64
N SER A 126 1.12 -1.26 -9.92
CA SER A 126 0.30 -1.95 -10.92
C SER A 126 0.84 -3.35 -11.19
N LEU A 127 -0.07 -4.30 -11.31
CA LEU A 127 0.24 -5.68 -11.63
C LEU A 127 0.01 -5.94 -13.13
N PRO A 128 0.90 -6.70 -13.79
CA PRO A 128 0.64 -7.17 -15.14
C PRO A 128 -0.52 -8.19 -15.14
N ALA A 129 -1.05 -8.46 -16.33
CA ALA A 129 -2.03 -9.53 -16.50
C ALA A 129 -1.41 -10.89 -16.13
N PRO A 130 -2.18 -11.82 -15.54
CA PRO A 130 -1.67 -13.13 -15.20
C PRO A 130 -1.33 -13.95 -16.46
N VAL A 131 -0.25 -14.71 -16.38
CA VAL A 131 0.14 -15.75 -17.35
C VAL A 131 0.06 -17.09 -16.62
N ASP A 132 -0.76 -18.01 -17.13
CA ASP A 132 -1.01 -19.32 -16.50
C ASP A 132 -1.32 -19.23 -14.98
N LYS A 133 -2.24 -18.33 -14.61
CA LYS A 133 -2.64 -18.04 -13.22
C LYS A 133 -1.54 -17.41 -12.34
N HIS A 134 -0.41 -17.00 -12.90
CA HIS A 134 0.66 -16.32 -12.17
C HIS A 134 0.83 -14.88 -12.63
N ILE A 135 0.90 -13.96 -11.68
CA ILE A 135 1.35 -12.59 -11.92
C ILE A 135 2.78 -12.51 -11.38
N VAL A 136 3.72 -12.05 -12.21
CA VAL A 136 5.13 -11.93 -11.82
C VAL A 136 5.59 -10.50 -12.00
N ILE A 137 6.21 -9.94 -10.97
CA ILE A 137 6.88 -8.63 -11.04
C ILE A 137 8.27 -8.73 -10.45
N ASP A 138 9.26 -8.14 -11.14
CA ASP A 138 10.60 -8.00 -10.58
C ASP A 138 10.57 -7.00 -9.41
N LEU A 139 11.44 -7.17 -8.43
CA LEU A 139 11.66 -6.30 -7.29
C LEU A 139 13.16 -5.92 -7.18
N PRO A 140 13.72 -5.26 -8.20
CA PRO A 140 15.12 -4.87 -8.21
C PRO A 140 15.46 -3.95 -7.02
N ARG A 141 16.55 -4.25 -6.31
CA ARG A 141 16.98 -3.49 -5.12
C ARG A 141 17.38 -2.05 -5.43
N GLN A 142 17.74 -1.76 -6.69
CA GLN A 142 18.08 -0.42 -7.16
C GLN A 142 16.85 0.47 -7.43
N ASP A 143 15.65 -0.10 -7.48
CA ASP A 143 14.40 0.65 -7.58
C ASP A 143 13.84 0.84 -6.15
N ALA A 144 13.82 2.08 -5.68
CA ALA A 144 13.45 2.39 -4.30
C ALA A 144 12.00 1.99 -3.96
N GLU A 145 11.06 2.11 -4.90
CA GLU A 145 9.66 1.75 -4.66
C GLU A 145 9.50 0.23 -4.60
N ARG A 146 10.17 -0.49 -5.50
CA ARG A 146 10.11 -1.95 -5.54
C ARG A 146 10.90 -2.62 -4.41
N ASP A 147 12.04 -2.08 -4.01
CA ASP A 147 12.78 -2.57 -2.84
C ASP A 147 11.98 -2.30 -1.54
N LEU A 148 11.31 -1.14 -1.44
CA LEU A 148 10.41 -0.87 -0.32
C LEU A 148 9.24 -1.85 -0.29
N LEU A 149 8.61 -2.16 -1.43
CA LEU A 149 7.58 -3.20 -1.50
C LEU A 149 8.11 -4.55 -0.98
N ARG A 150 9.30 -4.97 -1.42
CA ARG A 150 9.95 -6.22 -0.98
C ARG A 150 10.09 -6.27 0.54
N LEU A 151 10.62 -5.20 1.13
CA LEU A 151 10.79 -5.07 2.59
C LEU A 151 9.44 -5.07 3.32
N MET A 152 8.44 -4.39 2.79
CA MET A 152 7.09 -4.33 3.39
C MET A 152 6.38 -5.68 3.33
N LEU A 153 6.52 -6.45 2.25
CA LEU A 153 5.93 -7.79 2.15
C LEU A 153 6.52 -8.75 3.19
N ALA A 154 7.82 -8.65 3.45
CA ALA A 154 8.50 -9.42 4.50
C ALA A 154 8.04 -9.06 5.92
N ASN A 155 7.46 -7.88 6.14
CA ASN A 155 6.94 -7.46 7.42
C ASN A 155 5.57 -8.14 7.69
N PRO A 156 5.42 -8.99 8.73
CA PRO A 156 4.16 -9.69 9.02
C PRO A 156 3.01 -8.74 9.44
N LEU A 157 3.34 -7.52 9.86
CA LEU A 157 2.36 -6.49 10.26
C LEU A 157 1.94 -5.59 9.09
N ALA A 158 2.54 -5.73 7.91
CA ALA A 158 2.11 -4.98 6.74
C ALA A 158 0.72 -5.45 6.28
N GLY A 159 -0.17 -4.48 6.09
CA GLY A 159 -1.48 -4.67 5.49
C GLY A 159 -1.34 -4.77 3.98
N VAL A 160 -1.76 -5.88 3.38
CA VAL A 160 -1.67 -6.12 1.93
C VAL A 160 -3.08 -6.15 1.35
N TYR A 161 -3.30 -5.38 0.28
CA TYR A 161 -4.56 -5.24 -0.43
C TYR A 161 -4.34 -5.52 -1.91
N LEU A 162 -5.02 -6.54 -2.43
CA LEU A 162 -5.07 -6.86 -3.86
C LEU A 162 -6.32 -6.20 -4.43
N LEU A 163 -6.17 -5.29 -5.40
CA LEU A 163 -7.22 -4.44 -5.95
C LEU A 163 -7.52 -4.80 -7.42
#